data_AF-A0A812PLX8-F1
#
_entry.id   AF-A0A812PLX8-F1
#
_cell.length_a   1.000
_cell.length_b   1.000
_cell.length_c   1.000
_cell.angle_alpha   90.00
_cell.angle_beta   90.00
_cell.angle_gamma   90.00
#
_symmetry.space_group_name_H-M   'P 1'
#
loop_
_entity.id
_entity.type
_entity.pdbx_description
1 polymer ?
#
loop_
_entity_poly.entity_id
_entity_poly.type
_entity_poly.pdbx_seq_one_letter_code
_entity_poly.pdbx_strand_id
1 'polypeptide(L)'
;MSSSVTAAALRELHRLHSQLSDLRGRLDRGPKQITAHKGSVAQLEAALDAAKALSLDTRKAADRKQLDVKAQEDKIANWENQLNSAKSNKEYHTFQEQIAAARMAASVLEDETLELLGRIDETAAEVHRHEERLAAGQAELKKVEANVAANTEVLKAEVARLEADLAVAEKALPDDFKADYRRVVDRKGAEGLAPCEDGNGVHPAKAIHHSVDGEP
;
A
#
# COMPACT_ATOMS: atom_id res chain seq x y z
N MET A 1 -9.14 50.85 33.19
CA MET A 1 -10.37 50.08 32.94
C MET A 1 -9.94 48.63 32.77
N SER A 2 -10.41 47.70 33.60
CA SER A 2 -10.13 46.27 33.41
C SER A 2 -10.75 45.83 32.08
N SER A 3 -9.93 45.61 31.05
CA SER A 3 -10.37 44.92 29.85
C SER A 3 -10.63 43.47 30.24
N SER A 4 -11.89 43.09 30.41
CA SER A 4 -12.25 41.70 30.68
C SER A 4 -12.27 40.91 29.37
N VAL A 5 -11.70 39.70 29.40
CA VAL A 5 -11.80 38.76 28.29
C VAL A 5 -13.26 38.31 28.17
N THR A 6 -13.84 38.44 26.98
CA THR A 6 -15.20 37.98 26.74
C THR A 6 -15.22 36.50 26.36
N ALA A 7 -16.25 35.77 26.80
CA ALA A 7 -16.47 34.39 26.39
C ALA A 7 -16.63 34.26 24.86
N ALA A 8 -17.18 35.28 24.20
CA ALA A 8 -17.27 35.34 22.74
C ALA A 8 -15.90 35.35 22.07
N ALA A 9 -14.94 36.14 22.57
CA ALA A 9 -13.57 36.17 22.05
C ALA A 9 -12.86 34.83 22.20
N LEU A 10 -13.02 34.16 23.36
CA LEU A 10 -12.43 32.83 23.58
C LEU A 10 -13.02 31.75 22.68
N ARG A 11 -14.35 31.78 22.45
CA ARG A 11 -15.00 30.85 21.50
C ARG A 11 -14.50 31.06 20.07
N GLU A 12 -14.30 32.31 19.67
CA GLU A 12 -13.78 32.62 18.33
C GLU A 12 -12.34 32.14 18.14
N LEU A 13 -11.46 32.36 19.13
CA LEU A 13 -10.10 31.83 19.11
C LEU A 13 -10.09 30.30 19.06
N HIS A 14 -10.94 29.63 19.86
CA HIS A 14 -11.07 28.18 19.82
C HIS A 14 -11.54 27.66 18.44
N ARG A 15 -12.53 28.34 17.83
CA ARG A 15 -13.04 28.01 16.49
C ARG A 15 -11.94 28.11 15.44
N LEU A 16 -11.18 29.21 15.44
CA LEU A 16 -10.08 29.44 14.50
C LEU A 16 -8.97 28.39 14.66
N HIS A 17 -8.56 28.09 15.90
CA HIS A 17 -7.57 27.04 16.16
C HIS A 17 -8.03 25.65 15.72
N SER A 18 -9.28 25.30 16.01
CA SER A 18 -9.86 24.01 15.58
C SER A 18 -9.88 23.88 14.06
N GLN A 19 -10.29 24.95 13.35
CA GLN A 19 -10.28 24.98 11.88
C GLN A 19 -8.87 24.89 11.29
N LEU A 20 -7.91 25.63 11.85
CA LEU A 20 -6.50 25.55 11.44
C LEU A 20 -5.93 24.14 11.65
N SER A 21 -6.25 23.51 12.78
CA SER A 21 -5.83 22.15 13.08
C SER A 21 -6.39 21.13 12.07
N ASP A 22 -7.68 21.23 11.72
CA ASP A 22 -8.29 20.38 10.69
C ASP A 22 -7.60 20.56 9.33
N LEU A 23 -7.45 21.81 8.86
CA LEU A 23 -6.86 22.10 7.56
C LEU A 23 -5.39 21.67 7.47
N ARG A 24 -4.60 21.93 8.50
CA ARG A 24 -3.21 21.45 8.58
C ARG A 24 -3.16 19.92 8.61
N GLY A 25 -4.08 19.27 9.32
CA GLY A 25 -4.22 17.81 9.32
C GLY A 25 -4.54 17.27 7.92
N ARG A 26 -5.41 17.95 7.16
CA ARG A 26 -5.72 17.58 5.77
C ARG A 26 -4.52 17.75 4.84
N LEU A 27 -3.75 18.83 5.00
CA LEU A 27 -2.50 19.05 4.26
C LEU A 27 -1.46 17.95 4.53
N ASP A 28 -1.33 17.52 5.78
CA ASP A 28 -0.39 16.46 6.17
C ASP A 28 -0.82 15.06 5.66
N ARG A 29 -2.13 14.79 5.57
CA ARG A 29 -2.64 13.51 5.04
C ARG A 29 -2.37 13.34 3.55
N GLY A 30 -2.35 14.41 2.75
CA GLY A 30 -2.17 14.33 1.29
C GLY A 30 -0.89 13.60 0.87
N PRO A 31 0.30 14.05 1.31
CA PRO A 31 1.56 13.36 1.03
C PRO A 31 1.59 11.91 1.54
N LYS A 32 0.98 11.64 2.71
CA LYS A 32 0.90 10.28 3.27
C LYS A 32 0.08 9.35 2.39
N GLN A 33 -1.04 9.83 1.84
CA GLN A 33 -1.85 9.08 0.87
C GLN A 33 -1.04 8.76 -0.38
N ILE A 34 -0.34 9.74 -0.96
CA ILE A 34 0.52 9.51 -2.13
C ILE A 34 1.58 8.44 -1.84
N THR A 35 2.28 8.54 -0.70
CA THR A 35 3.29 7.56 -0.31
C THR A 35 2.70 6.16 -0.15
N ALA A 36 1.52 6.03 0.46
CA ALA A 36 0.85 4.73 0.59
C ALA A 36 0.52 4.12 -0.78
N HIS A 37 -0.05 4.91 -1.70
CA HIS A 37 -0.35 4.43 -3.05
C HIS A 37 0.90 4.08 -3.86
N LYS A 38 2.00 4.83 -3.71
CA LYS A 38 3.31 4.47 -4.29
C LYS A 38 3.81 3.13 -3.77
N GLY A 39 3.68 2.89 -2.46
CA GLY A 39 3.99 1.59 -1.86
C GLY A 39 3.14 0.46 -2.44
N SER A 40 1.84 0.67 -2.61
CA SER A 40 0.95 -0.31 -3.26
C SER A 40 1.33 -0.59 -4.71
N VAL A 41 1.67 0.43 -5.50
CA VAL A 41 2.14 0.25 -6.89
C VAL A 41 3.43 -0.56 -6.93
N ALA A 42 4.40 -0.26 -6.06
CA ALA A 42 5.65 -1.03 -5.99
C ALA A 42 5.42 -2.52 -5.63
N GLN A 43 4.46 -2.80 -4.75
CA GLN A 43 4.06 -4.19 -4.44
C GLN A 43 3.41 -4.89 -5.64
N LEU A 44 2.60 -4.18 -6.43
CA LEU A 44 1.98 -4.71 -7.64
C LEU A 44 3.02 -4.99 -8.74
N GLU A 45 4.02 -4.11 -8.89
CA GLU A 45 5.16 -4.32 -9.80
C GLU A 45 5.94 -5.57 -9.41
N ALA A 46 6.31 -5.71 -8.13
CA ALA A 46 7.01 -6.90 -7.63
C ALA A 46 6.19 -8.19 -7.83
N ALA A 47 4.87 -8.14 -7.64
CA ALA A 47 3.99 -9.27 -7.88
C ALA A 47 3.92 -9.65 -9.37
N LEU A 48 3.88 -8.66 -10.27
CA LEU A 48 3.91 -8.89 -11.71
C LEU A 48 5.25 -9.53 -12.14
N ASP A 49 6.37 -9.05 -11.61
CA ASP A 49 7.69 -9.62 -11.92
C ASP A 49 7.80 -11.07 -11.44
N ALA A 50 7.28 -11.37 -10.24
CA ALA A 50 7.21 -12.73 -9.73
C ALA A 50 6.34 -13.64 -10.61
N ALA A 51 5.18 -13.17 -11.07
CA ALA A 51 4.30 -13.92 -11.97
C ALA A 51 4.97 -14.20 -13.33
N LYS A 52 5.69 -13.20 -13.88
CA LYS A 52 6.45 -13.36 -15.13
C LYS A 52 7.59 -14.38 -14.99
N ALA A 53 8.32 -14.33 -13.88
CA ALA A 53 9.37 -15.31 -13.58
C ALA A 53 8.79 -16.72 -13.48
N LEU A 54 7.68 -16.91 -12.77
CA LEU A 54 7.01 -18.19 -12.64
C LEU A 54 6.52 -18.73 -14.00
N SER A 55 5.92 -17.88 -14.85
CA SER A 55 5.48 -18.28 -16.18
C SER A 55 6.66 -18.72 -17.06
N LEU A 56 7.77 -17.97 -17.03
CA LEU A 56 8.99 -18.33 -17.75
C LEU A 56 9.57 -19.66 -17.27
N ASP A 57 9.65 -19.87 -15.96
CA ASP A 57 10.24 -21.10 -15.42
C ASP A 57 9.33 -22.32 -15.65
N THR A 58 8.01 -22.14 -15.64
CA THR A 58 7.05 -23.19 -16.02
C THR A 58 7.24 -23.61 -17.48
N ARG A 59 7.44 -22.63 -18.39
CA ARG A 59 7.74 -22.92 -19.80
C ARG A 59 9.05 -23.68 -19.97
N LYS A 60 10.12 -23.24 -19.31
CA LYS A 60 11.42 -23.95 -19.35
C LYS A 60 11.30 -25.38 -18.83
N ALA A 61 10.51 -25.61 -17.78
CA ALA A 61 10.28 -26.94 -17.24
C ALA A 61 9.55 -27.83 -18.25
N ALA A 62 8.54 -27.30 -18.95
CA ALA A 62 7.83 -28.03 -20.00
C ALA A 62 8.77 -28.38 -21.16
N ASP A 63 9.53 -27.40 -21.66
CA ASP A 63 10.51 -27.62 -22.74
C ASP A 63 11.54 -28.68 -22.35
N ARG A 64 12.00 -28.66 -21.10
CA ARG A 64 12.95 -29.65 -20.59
C ARG A 64 12.35 -31.05 -20.59
N LYS A 65 11.13 -31.23 -20.09
CA LYS A 65 10.47 -32.55 -20.10
C LYS A 65 10.20 -33.05 -21.51
N GLN A 66 9.83 -32.17 -22.43
CA GLN A 66 9.65 -32.54 -23.84
C GLN A 66 10.94 -33.09 -24.47
N LEU A 67 12.10 -32.53 -24.12
CA LEU A 67 13.40 -33.08 -24.52
C LEU A 67 13.67 -34.45 -23.88
N ASP A 68 13.28 -34.65 -22.62
CA ASP A 68 13.45 -35.93 -21.94
C ASP A 68 12.52 -37.02 -22.54
N VAL A 69 11.29 -36.68 -22.96
CA VAL A 69 10.39 -37.57 -23.73
C VAL A 69 11.08 -38.00 -25.02
N LYS A 70 11.56 -37.03 -25.82
CA LYS A 70 12.25 -37.31 -27.09
C LYS A 70 13.47 -38.22 -26.89
N ALA A 71 14.22 -38.03 -25.80
CA ALA A 71 15.36 -38.88 -25.48
C ALA A 71 14.96 -40.33 -25.16
N GLN A 72 13.76 -40.58 -24.62
CA GLN A 72 13.23 -41.95 -24.45
C GLN A 72 12.76 -42.54 -25.78
N GLU A 73 12.09 -41.75 -26.63
CA GLU A 73 11.69 -42.18 -27.97
C GLU A 73 12.90 -42.59 -28.83
N ASP A 74 13.98 -41.80 -28.79
CA ASP A 74 15.23 -42.10 -29.51
C ASP A 74 15.87 -43.40 -29.00
N LYS A 75 15.84 -43.68 -27.69
CA LYS A 75 16.30 -44.95 -27.10
C LYS A 75 15.44 -46.13 -27.56
N ILE A 76 14.12 -45.97 -27.56
CA ILE A 76 13.18 -46.99 -28.03
C ILE A 76 13.50 -47.34 -29.49
N ALA A 77 13.59 -46.35 -30.37
CA ALA A 77 13.90 -46.58 -31.78
C ALA A 77 15.25 -47.28 -31.97
N ASN A 78 16.28 -46.89 -31.20
CA ASN A 78 17.59 -47.54 -31.25
C ASN A 78 17.54 -49.01 -30.78
N TRP A 79 16.82 -49.31 -29.69
CA TRP A 79 16.69 -50.68 -29.21
C TRP A 79 15.80 -51.54 -30.09
N GLU A 80 14.79 -50.98 -30.76
CA GLU A 80 13.99 -51.69 -31.76
C GLU A 80 14.86 -52.13 -32.96
N ASN A 81 15.76 -51.27 -33.41
CA ASN A 81 16.73 -51.63 -34.45
C ASN A 81 17.68 -52.75 -34.00
N GLN A 82 18.16 -52.70 -32.76
CA GLN A 82 19.03 -53.74 -32.19
C GLN A 82 18.29 -55.06 -31.95
N LEU A 83 17.03 -55.01 -31.52
CA LEU A 83 16.15 -56.16 -31.34
C LEU A 83 15.99 -56.95 -32.64
N ASN A 84 15.80 -56.24 -33.77
CA ASN A 84 15.69 -56.85 -35.10
C ASN A 84 16.98 -57.54 -35.56
N SER A 85 18.13 -57.18 -34.97
CA SER A 85 19.45 -57.76 -35.28
C SER A 85 19.97 -58.70 -34.18
N ALA A 86 19.15 -59.02 -33.18
CA ALA A 86 19.54 -59.85 -32.05
C ALA A 86 19.91 -61.28 -32.51
N LYS A 87 21.00 -61.83 -31.97
CA LYS A 87 21.53 -63.13 -32.37
C LYS A 87 21.18 -64.24 -31.39
N SER A 88 20.61 -63.89 -30.25
CA SER A 88 20.20 -64.82 -29.21
C SER A 88 18.87 -64.44 -28.59
N ASN A 89 18.14 -65.46 -28.08
CA ASN A 89 16.90 -65.25 -27.34
C ASN A 89 17.10 -64.36 -26.10
N LYS A 90 18.29 -64.43 -25.48
CA LYS A 90 18.63 -63.60 -24.32
C LYS A 90 18.70 -62.13 -24.69
N GLU A 91 19.44 -61.78 -25.76
CA GLU A 91 19.52 -60.40 -26.26
C GLU A 91 18.14 -59.88 -26.67
N TYR A 92 17.35 -60.72 -27.36
CA TYR A 92 15.99 -60.39 -27.76
C TYR A 92 15.14 -60.02 -26.53
N HIS A 93 15.14 -60.85 -25.49
CA HIS A 93 14.36 -60.59 -24.28
C HIS A 93 14.84 -59.34 -23.54
N THR A 94 16.16 -59.13 -23.42
CA THR A 94 16.72 -57.92 -22.79
C THR A 94 16.29 -56.64 -23.52
N PHE A 95 16.32 -56.61 -24.85
CA PHE A 95 15.84 -55.44 -25.59
C PHE A 95 14.33 -55.23 -25.43
N GLN A 96 13.53 -56.30 -25.38
CA GLN A 96 12.09 -56.18 -25.09
C GLN A 96 11.83 -55.54 -23.72
N GLU A 97 12.52 -55.98 -22.67
CA GLU A 97 12.40 -55.40 -21.33
C GLU A 97 12.82 -53.92 -21.31
N GLN A 98 13.93 -53.58 -21.97
CA GLN A 98 14.42 -52.20 -22.07
C GLN A 98 13.43 -51.28 -22.82
N ILE A 99 12.88 -51.74 -23.94
CA ILE A 99 11.86 -51.01 -24.71
C ILE A 99 10.62 -50.79 -23.84
N ALA A 100 10.14 -51.82 -23.14
CA ALA A 100 8.98 -51.71 -22.26
C ALA A 100 9.21 -50.69 -21.14
N ALA A 101 10.40 -50.73 -20.51
CA ALA A 101 10.77 -49.77 -19.47
C ALA A 101 10.84 -48.32 -20.00
N ALA A 102 11.46 -48.09 -21.16
CA ALA A 102 11.52 -46.75 -21.75
C ALA A 102 10.15 -46.24 -22.21
N ARG A 103 9.26 -47.11 -22.72
CA ARG A 103 7.88 -46.74 -23.05
C ARG A 103 7.10 -46.29 -21.82
N MET A 104 7.25 -47.00 -20.70
CA MET A 104 6.66 -46.58 -19.42
C MET A 104 7.21 -45.24 -18.96
N ALA A 105 8.53 -45.03 -19.05
CA ALA A 105 9.16 -43.78 -18.67
C ALA A 105 8.73 -42.61 -19.56
N ALA A 106 8.60 -42.82 -20.88
CA ALA A 106 8.09 -41.83 -21.81
C ALA A 106 6.65 -41.43 -21.47
N SER A 107 5.77 -42.41 -21.23
CA SER A 107 4.37 -42.16 -20.84
C SER A 107 4.26 -41.31 -19.57
N VAL A 108 5.08 -41.58 -18.54
CA VAL A 108 5.09 -40.76 -17.31
C VAL A 108 5.54 -39.34 -17.61
N LEU A 109 6.59 -39.17 -18.43
CA LEU A 109 7.08 -37.85 -18.80
C LEU A 109 6.08 -37.07 -19.68
N GLU A 110 5.33 -37.75 -20.53
CA GLU A 110 4.25 -37.18 -21.36
C GLU A 110 3.12 -36.64 -20.49
N ASP A 111 2.65 -37.44 -19.51
CA ASP A 111 1.61 -37.00 -18.55
C ASP A 111 2.07 -35.75 -17.78
N GLU A 112 3.30 -35.77 -17.24
CA GLU A 112 3.89 -34.61 -16.56
C GLU A 112 4.07 -33.40 -17.48
N THR A 113 4.33 -33.62 -18.78
CA THR A 113 4.44 -32.55 -19.77
C THR A 113 3.07 -31.92 -20.03
N LEU A 114 2.02 -32.72 -20.17
CA LEU A 114 0.64 -32.24 -20.34
C LEU A 114 0.20 -31.39 -19.13
N GLU A 115 0.54 -31.80 -17.91
CA GLU A 115 0.29 -31.01 -16.71
C GLU A 115 1.01 -29.65 -16.75
N LEU A 116 2.29 -29.62 -17.16
CA LEU A 116 3.03 -28.37 -17.27
C LEU A 116 2.47 -27.46 -18.37
N LEU A 117 2.04 -28.01 -19.50
CA LEU A 117 1.40 -27.23 -20.57
C LEU A 117 0.12 -26.54 -20.07
N GLY A 118 -0.72 -27.24 -19.29
CA GLY A 118 -1.88 -26.63 -18.64
C GLY A 118 -1.49 -25.49 -17.68
N ARG A 119 -0.42 -25.68 -16.89
CA ARG A 119 0.09 -24.64 -15.98
C ARG A 119 0.68 -23.43 -16.72
N ILE A 120 1.17 -23.58 -17.94
CA ILE A 120 1.61 -22.43 -18.75
C ILE A 120 0.45 -21.49 -19.02
N ASP A 121 -0.72 -22.02 -19.40
CA ASP A 121 -1.91 -21.20 -19.67
C ASP A 121 -2.39 -20.49 -18.39
N GLU A 122 -2.40 -21.19 -17.25
CA GLU A 122 -2.76 -20.62 -15.96
C GLU A 122 -1.81 -19.49 -15.55
N THR A 123 -0.50 -19.72 -15.63
CA THR A 123 0.50 -18.71 -15.26
C THR A 123 0.52 -17.52 -16.21
N ALA A 124 0.27 -17.73 -17.51
CA ALA A 124 0.10 -16.65 -18.47
C ALA A 124 -1.15 -15.80 -18.15
N ALA A 125 -2.26 -16.43 -17.78
CA ALA A 125 -3.45 -15.72 -17.34
C ALA A 125 -3.23 -14.93 -16.03
N GLU A 126 -2.44 -15.46 -15.08
CA GLU A 126 -2.05 -14.70 -13.88
C GLU A 126 -1.19 -13.48 -14.23
N VAL A 127 -0.23 -13.60 -15.15
CA VAL A 127 0.56 -12.45 -15.61
C VAL A 127 -0.38 -11.34 -16.11
N HIS A 128 -1.36 -11.66 -16.96
CA HIS A 128 -2.33 -10.67 -17.43
C HIS A 128 -3.18 -10.07 -16.30
N ARG A 129 -3.64 -10.87 -15.33
CA ARG A 129 -4.35 -10.35 -14.14
C ARG A 129 -3.49 -9.37 -13.33
N HIS A 130 -2.19 -9.65 -13.19
CA HIS A 130 -1.26 -8.75 -12.51
C HIS A 130 -0.99 -7.46 -13.30
N GLU A 131 -0.93 -7.53 -14.64
CA GLU A 131 -0.83 -6.35 -15.51
C GLU A 131 -2.05 -5.43 -15.36
N GLU A 132 -3.26 -6.00 -15.36
CA GLU A 132 -4.50 -5.24 -15.16
C GLU A 132 -4.55 -4.57 -13.77
N ARG A 133 -4.17 -5.31 -12.72
CA ARG A 133 -4.09 -4.78 -11.34
C ARG A 133 -3.06 -3.65 -11.24
N LEU A 134 -1.90 -3.80 -11.87
CA LEU A 134 -0.87 -2.76 -11.88
C LEU A 134 -1.37 -1.50 -12.60
N ALA A 135 -2.00 -1.66 -13.77
CA ALA A 135 -2.58 -0.55 -14.51
C ALA A 135 -3.65 0.20 -13.70
N ALA A 136 -4.53 -0.53 -13.01
CA ALA A 136 -5.53 0.04 -12.12
C ALA A 136 -4.88 0.79 -10.92
N GLY A 137 -3.85 0.20 -10.30
CA GLY A 137 -3.11 0.82 -9.21
C GLY A 137 -2.41 2.11 -9.61
N GLN A 138 -1.78 2.13 -10.79
CA GLN A 138 -1.14 3.32 -11.36
C GLN A 138 -2.16 4.41 -11.70
N ALA A 139 -3.35 4.04 -12.20
CA ALA A 139 -4.43 4.99 -12.46
C ALA A 139 -4.94 5.64 -11.16
N GLU A 140 -5.14 4.85 -10.09
CA GLU A 140 -5.56 5.41 -8.80
C GLU A 140 -4.47 6.30 -8.19
N LEU A 141 -3.19 5.93 -8.29
CA LEU A 141 -2.08 6.79 -7.84
C LEU A 141 -2.13 8.15 -8.55
N LYS A 142 -2.28 8.18 -9.88
CA LYS A 142 -2.38 9.44 -10.64
C LYS A 142 -3.57 10.29 -10.21
N LYS A 143 -4.72 9.66 -9.95
CA LYS A 143 -5.92 10.35 -9.46
C LYS A 143 -5.71 10.94 -8.08
N VAL A 144 -5.06 10.20 -7.17
CA VAL A 144 -4.72 10.70 -5.83
C VAL A 144 -3.73 11.85 -5.91
N GLU A 145 -2.67 11.74 -6.72
CA GLU A 145 -1.70 12.82 -6.93
C GLU A 145 -2.38 14.09 -7.48
N ALA A 146 -3.28 13.95 -8.47
CA ALA A 146 -4.04 15.07 -9.01
C ALA A 146 -4.96 15.71 -7.97
N ASN A 147 -5.69 14.90 -7.19
CA ASN A 147 -6.58 15.38 -6.14
C ASN A 147 -5.82 16.11 -5.03
N VAL A 148 -4.67 15.57 -4.60
CA VAL A 148 -3.83 16.21 -3.58
C VAL A 148 -3.27 17.53 -4.13
N ALA A 149 -2.76 17.55 -5.36
CA ALA A 149 -2.23 18.77 -5.98
C ALA A 149 -3.31 19.87 -6.11
N ALA A 150 -4.50 19.52 -6.60
CA ALA A 150 -5.61 20.46 -6.76
C ALA A 150 -6.08 21.07 -5.42
N ASN A 151 -6.08 20.27 -4.35
CA ASN A 151 -6.55 20.72 -3.05
C ASN A 151 -5.47 21.42 -2.22
N THR A 152 -4.19 21.14 -2.46
CA THR A 152 -3.08 21.65 -1.62
C THR A 152 -3.04 23.17 -1.62
N GLU A 153 -3.12 23.82 -2.79
CA GLU A 153 -3.04 25.28 -2.86
C GLU A 153 -4.28 25.96 -2.28
N VAL A 154 -5.46 25.37 -2.45
CA VAL A 154 -6.71 25.84 -1.81
C VAL A 154 -6.61 25.77 -0.29
N LEU A 155 -6.13 24.64 0.24
CA LEU A 155 -5.95 24.46 1.68
C LEU A 155 -4.90 25.40 2.26
N LYS A 156 -3.78 25.62 1.56
CA LYS A 156 -2.75 26.58 1.99
C LYS A 156 -3.28 28.01 2.02
N ALA A 157 -4.03 28.42 1.01
CA ALA A 157 -4.65 29.75 0.97
C ALA A 157 -5.62 29.94 2.14
N GLU A 158 -6.44 28.94 2.44
CA GLU A 158 -7.37 29.00 3.57
C GLU A 158 -6.65 28.99 4.93
N VAL A 159 -5.57 28.22 5.08
CA VAL A 159 -4.71 28.26 6.27
C VAL A 159 -4.14 29.66 6.45
N ALA A 160 -3.57 30.26 5.41
CA ALA A 160 -3.02 31.62 5.50
C ALA A 160 -4.08 32.66 5.86
N ARG A 161 -5.30 32.53 5.32
CA ARG A 161 -6.45 33.38 5.67
C ARG A 161 -6.82 33.25 7.14
N LEU A 162 -6.96 32.02 7.65
CA LEU A 162 -7.33 31.78 9.05
C LEU A 162 -6.20 32.14 10.03
N GLU A 163 -4.93 32.04 9.63
CA GLU A 163 -3.80 32.55 10.42
C GLU A 163 -3.85 34.07 10.56
N ALA A 164 -4.22 34.78 9.49
CA ALA A 164 -4.43 36.23 9.54
C ALA A 164 -5.63 36.60 10.43
N ASP A 165 -6.75 35.89 10.30
CA ASP A 165 -7.95 36.08 11.14
C ASP A 165 -7.62 35.83 12.63
N LEU A 166 -6.84 34.77 12.93
CA LEU A 166 -6.37 34.45 14.27
C LEU A 166 -5.49 35.57 14.83
N ALA A 167 -4.53 36.07 14.06
CA ALA A 167 -3.66 37.16 14.49
C ALA A 167 -4.44 38.45 14.79
N VAL A 168 -5.55 38.70 14.09
CA VAL A 168 -6.46 39.82 14.39
C VAL A 168 -7.24 39.56 15.68
N ALA A 169 -7.83 38.37 15.85
CA ALA A 169 -8.58 38.00 17.04
C ALA A 169 -7.71 38.08 18.31
N GLU A 170 -6.44 37.68 18.24
CA GLU A 170 -5.49 37.75 19.35
C GLU A 170 -5.14 39.18 19.77
N LYS A 171 -5.36 40.20 18.93
CA LYS A 171 -5.16 41.61 19.31
C LYS A 171 -6.26 42.13 20.24
N ALA A 172 -7.41 41.47 20.28
CA ALA A 172 -8.51 41.82 21.19
C ALA A 172 -8.30 41.29 22.62
N LEU A 173 -7.26 40.46 22.85
CA LEU A 173 -6.93 39.96 24.18
C LEU A 173 -6.20 41.03 25.02
N PRO A 174 -6.58 41.21 26.29
CA PRO A 174 -5.81 41.96 27.28
C PRO A 174 -4.38 41.41 27.46
N ASP A 175 -3.41 42.29 27.69
CA ASP A 175 -1.98 41.92 27.75
C ASP A 175 -1.64 40.96 28.89
N ASP A 176 -2.30 41.12 30.04
CA ASP A 176 -2.19 40.25 31.21
C ASP A 176 -2.69 38.81 30.94
N PHE A 177 -3.74 38.67 30.12
CA PHE A 177 -4.28 37.37 29.72
C PHE A 177 -3.49 36.72 28.57
N LYS A 178 -2.90 37.54 27.68
CA LYS A 178 -2.26 37.07 26.44
C LYS A 178 -1.06 36.16 26.70
N ALA A 179 -0.31 36.40 27.76
CA ALA A 179 0.82 35.54 28.16
C ALA A 179 0.37 34.12 28.53
N ASP A 180 -0.69 34.01 29.33
CA ASP A 180 -1.26 32.73 29.73
C ASP A 180 -1.91 31.99 28.56
N TYR A 181 -2.65 32.72 27.73
CA TYR A 181 -3.23 32.19 26.49
C TYR A 181 -2.16 31.58 25.57
N ARG A 182 -1.10 32.34 25.26
CA ARG A 182 0.00 31.86 24.39
C ARG A 182 0.65 30.61 24.94
N ARG A 183 1.00 30.60 26.23
CA ARG A 183 1.59 29.43 26.89
C ARG A 183 0.73 28.17 26.74
N VAL A 184 -0.60 28.31 26.81
CA VAL A 184 -1.53 27.19 26.68
C VAL A 184 -1.65 26.73 25.22
N VAL A 185 -1.81 27.68 24.29
CA VAL A 185 -1.92 27.39 22.85
C VAL A 185 -0.62 26.80 22.29
N ASP A 186 0.54 27.33 22.68
CA ASP A 186 1.84 26.81 22.22
C ASP A 186 2.06 25.35 22.64
N ARG A 187 1.54 24.97 23.82
CA ARG A 187 1.69 23.60 24.34
C ARG A 187 0.62 22.64 23.82
N LYS A 188 -0.62 23.11 23.62
CA LYS A 188 -1.79 22.25 23.38
C LYS A 188 -2.44 22.48 22.01
N GLY A 189 -2.01 23.47 21.24
CA GLY A 189 -2.63 23.85 19.97
C GLY A 189 -4.13 24.11 20.13
N ALA A 190 -4.94 23.48 19.28
CA ALA A 190 -6.39 23.61 19.30
C ALA A 190 -7.07 23.11 20.57
N GLU A 191 -6.42 22.21 21.32
CA GLU A 191 -6.93 21.71 22.61
C GLU A 191 -6.60 22.65 23.79
N GLY A 192 -5.94 23.78 23.51
CA GLY A 192 -5.64 24.80 24.52
C GLY A 192 -6.87 25.55 25.02
N LEU A 193 -7.94 25.59 24.22
CA LEU A 193 -9.23 26.16 24.57
C LEU A 193 -10.30 25.11 24.33
N ALA A 194 -11.34 25.09 25.17
CA ALA A 194 -12.51 24.25 24.97
C ALA A 194 -13.77 25.02 25.41
N PRO A 195 -14.94 24.77 24.79
CA PRO A 195 -16.20 25.26 25.30
C PRO A 195 -16.44 24.71 26.72
N CYS A 196 -16.92 25.55 27.64
CA CYS A 196 -17.49 25.04 28.88
C CYS A 196 -18.89 24.50 28.56
N GLU A 197 -19.04 23.19 28.52
CA GLU A 197 -20.36 22.55 28.52
C GLU A 197 -20.96 22.72 29.92
N ASP A 198 -22.24 23.12 29.99
CA ASP A 198 -22.95 23.35 31.25
C ASP A 198 -22.73 22.19 32.22
N GLY A 199 -22.29 22.53 33.44
CA GLY A 199 -21.57 21.61 34.33
C GLY A 199 -22.29 20.30 34.63
N ASN A 200 -21.87 19.22 33.95
CA ASN A 200 -21.96 17.86 34.47
C ASN A 200 -21.02 16.85 33.77
N GLY A 201 -19.77 17.24 33.48
CA GLY A 201 -18.78 16.37 32.82
C GLY A 201 -17.40 16.50 33.45
N VAL A 202 -16.89 15.41 34.01
CA VAL A 202 -15.59 15.31 34.69
C VAL A 202 -14.45 15.34 33.66
N HIS A 203 -13.90 16.51 33.33
CA HIS A 203 -12.54 16.65 32.77
C HIS A 203 -11.91 17.99 33.19
N PRO A 204 -10.72 18.01 33.82
CA PRO A 204 -10.13 19.23 34.37
C PRO A 204 -9.35 20.00 33.30
N ALA A 205 -10.03 20.78 32.47
CA ALA A 205 -9.43 21.95 31.84
C ALA A 205 -9.53 23.11 32.84
N LYS A 206 -8.47 23.28 33.65
CA LYS A 206 -8.37 24.33 34.66
C LYS A 206 -8.53 25.70 33.98
N ALA A 207 -9.67 26.35 34.24
CA ALA A 207 -9.92 27.73 33.84
C ALA A 207 -8.78 28.62 34.35
N ILE A 208 -8.29 29.52 33.50
CA ILE A 208 -7.28 30.52 33.85
C ILE A 208 -7.96 31.52 34.80
N HIS A 209 -7.87 31.27 36.10
CA HIS A 209 -8.28 32.22 37.13
C HIS A 209 -7.10 33.14 37.48
N HIS A 210 -7.24 34.41 37.14
CA HIS A 210 -6.37 35.49 37.59
C HIS A 210 -6.83 35.91 39.00
N SER A 211 -6.11 35.49 40.05
CA SER A 211 -6.30 35.99 41.40
C SER A 211 -5.56 37.32 41.55
N VAL A 212 -6.32 38.39 41.74
CA VAL A 212 -5.82 39.67 42.26
C VAL A 212 -5.94 39.60 43.78
N ASP A 213 -4.82 39.37 44.46
CA ASP A 213 -4.71 39.56 45.91
C ASP A 213 -3.69 40.67 46.20
N GLY A 214 -4.14 41.63 47.00
CA GLY A 214 -3.42 42.76 47.58
C GLY A 214 -4.50 43.68 48.14
N GLU A 215 -4.65 43.90 49.44
CA GLU A 215 -3.65 44.22 50.46
C GLU A 215 -4.41 44.34 51.82
N PRO A 216 -3.75 44.74 52.91
CA PRO A 216 -2.95 43.94 53.85
C PRO A 216 -3.75 43.29 55.01
#